data_AF-A0AAW9KYQ7-F1
#
_entry.id   AF-A0AAW9KYQ7-F1
#
_cell.length_a   1.000
_cell.length_b   1.000
_cell.length_c   1.000
_cell.angle_alpha   90.00
_cell.angle_beta   90.00
_cell.angle_gamma   90.00
#
_symmetry.space_group_name_H-M   'P 1'
#
loop_
_entity.id
_entity.type
_entity.pdbx_description
1 polymer ?
#
loop_
_entity_poly.entity_id
_entity_poly.type
_entity_poly.pdbx_seq_one_letter_code
_entity_poly.pdbx_strand_id
1 'polypeptide(L)'
;MSGQTANQGANGITESDHEAADEASSRRGSGPVARTLKRSLWNGVLAGVTGVGSIVLGVRAIRAGEYNRGLSQLAVGMLLATLAVGQRRGDEETQSDDTRRASPGTSISVGERSHETDAGGAPAETEGASADAPTAGDTVETEPTETDARGPEAVVEGAQTPSEAAPTHERLGEAAFDEHSNEVPVPQQVFDLELLTLGSEAVWGVRESDDAVLVSPLFDPIQERSDVRYVGSSEIDDERMLSVPDVVIDHWDAAAGGGRIVTSGTDLVFVTSDELRTDRQVQVVPEQWVDDVLGEAEE
;
A
#
# COMPACT_ATOMS: atom_id res chain seq x y z
N MET A 1 -21.65 53.74 -43.09
CA MET A 1 -20.45 52.88 -43.08
C MET A 1 -20.81 51.70 -42.19
N SER A 2 -21.67 50.74 -42.55
CA SER A 2 -21.65 49.82 -43.71
C SER A 2 -20.33 49.08 -43.83
N GLY A 3 -20.26 47.90 -43.22
CA GLY A 3 -19.17 46.94 -43.28
C GLY A 3 -19.70 45.54 -42.98
N GLN A 4 -20.28 44.94 -44.01
CA GLN A 4 -20.81 43.59 -44.08
C GLN A 4 -19.72 42.68 -44.62
N THR A 5 -19.32 41.64 -43.90
CA THR A 5 -18.66 40.46 -44.47
C THR A 5 -19.10 39.21 -43.72
N ALA A 6 -19.96 38.45 -44.39
CA ALA A 6 -20.27 37.07 -44.09
C ALA A 6 -19.02 36.22 -44.37
N ASN A 7 -18.75 35.24 -43.51
CA ASN A 7 -17.89 34.11 -43.87
C ASN A 7 -18.67 32.83 -43.64
N GLN A 8 -18.95 32.16 -44.75
CA GLN A 8 -19.73 30.94 -44.92
C GLN A 8 -18.77 29.95 -45.61
N GLY A 9 -18.42 28.87 -44.93
CA GLY A 9 -17.68 27.73 -45.47
C GLY A 9 -18.07 26.52 -44.64
N ALA A 10 -19.12 25.79 -45.01
CA ALA A 10 -19.19 24.78 -46.08
C ALA A 10 -18.54 23.45 -45.63
N ASN A 11 -19.43 22.54 -45.26
CA ASN A 11 -19.22 21.14 -44.91
C ASN A 11 -18.48 20.37 -46.02
N GLY A 12 -17.49 19.58 -45.63
CA GLY A 12 -16.93 18.50 -46.43
C GLY A 12 -17.15 17.17 -45.72
N ILE A 13 -18.25 16.50 -46.06
CA ILE A 13 -18.47 15.07 -45.78
C ILE A 13 -17.82 14.33 -46.94
N THR A 14 -16.76 13.56 -46.68
CA THR A 14 -16.24 12.56 -47.61
C THR A 14 -16.43 11.18 -46.99
N GLU A 15 -17.53 10.58 -47.43
CA GLU A 15 -17.87 9.17 -47.41
C GLU A 15 -16.86 8.43 -48.31
N SER A 16 -16.13 7.47 -47.75
CA SER A 16 -15.24 6.58 -48.49
C SER A 16 -15.65 5.14 -48.21
N ASP A 17 -16.57 4.64 -49.02
CA ASP A 17 -16.78 3.22 -49.26
C ASP A 17 -15.59 2.67 -50.04
N HIS A 18 -14.83 1.74 -49.44
CA HIS A 18 -14.01 0.80 -50.20
C HIS A 18 -14.17 -0.62 -49.67
N GLU A 19 -14.98 -1.35 -50.44
CA GLU A 19 -15.25 -2.76 -50.39
C GLU A 19 -14.10 -3.57 -51.04
N ALA A 20 -13.73 -4.66 -50.38
CA ALA A 20 -13.16 -5.92 -50.87
C ALA A 20 -11.91 -5.92 -51.78
N ALA A 21 -10.82 -6.51 -51.27
CA ALA A 21 -10.08 -7.53 -51.99
C ALA A 21 -9.34 -8.49 -51.06
N ASP A 22 -9.65 -9.75 -51.29
CA ASP A 22 -9.04 -11.00 -50.85
C ASP A 22 -7.55 -11.07 -51.24
N GLU A 23 -6.64 -11.36 -50.32
CA GLU A 23 -5.33 -11.94 -50.68
C GLU A 23 -4.73 -12.78 -49.54
N ALA A 24 -4.89 -14.09 -49.69
CA ALA A 24 -4.15 -15.09 -48.95
C ALA A 24 -2.73 -15.25 -49.50
N SER A 25 -1.69 -15.02 -48.69
CA SER A 25 -0.44 -15.79 -48.81
C SER A 25 0.44 -15.76 -47.54
N SER A 26 0.47 -16.91 -46.89
CA SER A 26 1.57 -17.54 -46.14
C SER A 26 2.96 -16.89 -46.21
N ARG A 27 3.54 -16.61 -45.03
CA ARG A 27 4.94 -16.88 -44.60
C ARG A 27 5.07 -16.57 -43.10
N ARG A 28 5.00 -17.56 -42.21
CA ARG A 28 6.17 -18.27 -41.64
C ARG A 28 7.13 -17.32 -40.91
N GLY A 29 6.82 -17.04 -39.65
CA GLY A 29 7.72 -16.45 -38.66
C GLY A 29 7.48 -17.14 -37.31
N SER A 30 8.39 -18.04 -36.95
CA SER A 30 8.36 -18.82 -35.71
C SER A 30 9.14 -18.11 -34.61
N GLY A 31 8.52 -17.95 -33.44
CA GLY A 31 9.15 -17.94 -32.11
C GLY A 31 9.27 -16.58 -31.40
N PRO A 32 9.50 -16.55 -30.07
CA PRO A 32 9.36 -17.60 -29.06
C PRO A 32 8.18 -17.35 -28.08
N VAL A 33 7.43 -18.41 -27.78
CA VAL A 33 6.45 -18.44 -26.68
C VAL A 33 7.22 -18.59 -25.36
N ALA A 34 7.39 -17.48 -24.64
CA ALA A 34 7.98 -17.46 -23.30
C ALA A 34 6.87 -17.49 -22.24
N ARG A 35 6.53 -18.72 -21.84
CA ARG A 35 6.01 -19.19 -20.54
C ARG A 35 5.49 -18.13 -19.56
N THR A 36 4.18 -17.93 -19.57
CA THR A 36 3.39 -17.57 -18.38
C THR A 36 3.31 -18.81 -17.49
N LEU A 37 3.98 -18.83 -16.34
CA LEU A 37 3.74 -19.75 -15.22
C LEU A 37 4.59 -19.33 -14.01
N LYS A 38 4.02 -18.50 -13.12
CA LYS A 38 4.39 -18.46 -11.70
C LYS A 38 3.25 -17.87 -10.86
N ARG A 39 2.13 -18.61 -10.82
CA ARG A 39 1.16 -18.53 -9.71
C ARG A 39 1.38 -19.74 -8.81
N SER A 40 1.07 -19.58 -7.53
CA SER A 40 1.09 -20.58 -6.47
C SER A 40 2.40 -20.64 -5.68
N LEU A 41 2.43 -19.86 -4.60
CA LEU A 41 2.71 -20.28 -3.23
C LEU A 41 2.89 -18.99 -2.43
N TRP A 42 1.87 -18.56 -1.68
CA TRP A 42 1.96 -17.72 -0.47
C TRP A 42 0.55 -17.63 0.13
N ASN A 43 0.02 -18.78 0.55
CA ASN A 43 -1.11 -18.85 1.46
C ASN A 43 -0.64 -19.64 2.68
N GLY A 44 -0.51 -18.95 3.81
CA GLY A 44 -0.33 -19.65 5.07
C GLY A 44 0.29 -18.81 6.18
N VAL A 45 -0.41 -17.76 6.66
CA VAL A 45 -0.64 -17.45 8.09
C VAL A 45 -1.78 -16.44 8.14
N LEU A 46 -3.03 -16.90 8.33
CA LEU A 46 -4.17 -16.02 8.58
C LEU A 46 -4.98 -16.59 9.74
N ALA A 47 -4.57 -16.24 10.95
CA ALA A 47 -5.38 -16.39 12.16
C ALA A 47 -4.79 -15.48 13.26
N GLY A 48 -5.44 -14.34 13.53
CA GLY A 48 -5.27 -13.64 14.80
C GLY A 48 -4.85 -12.17 14.78
N VAL A 49 -5.33 -11.33 13.85
CA VAL A 49 -5.18 -9.87 13.96
C VAL A 49 -6.49 -9.18 13.61
N THR A 50 -7.44 -9.14 14.56
CA THR A 50 -8.70 -8.40 14.39
C THR A 50 -8.94 -7.39 15.53
N GLY A 51 -7.90 -7.03 16.29
CA GLY A 51 -8.03 -6.21 17.50
C GLY A 51 -7.09 -5.00 17.64
N VAL A 52 -6.10 -4.83 16.76
CA VAL A 52 -5.05 -3.81 16.96
C VAL A 52 -5.35 -2.48 16.24
N GLY A 53 -6.15 -2.50 15.16
CA GLY A 53 -6.42 -1.30 14.35
C GLY A 53 -7.13 -0.16 15.08
N SER A 54 -8.02 -0.46 16.02
CA SER A 54 -8.80 0.57 16.73
C SER A 54 -7.99 1.38 17.73
N ILE A 55 -6.89 0.84 18.26
CA ILE A 55 -6.01 1.54 19.20
C ILE A 55 -5.16 2.58 18.45
N VAL A 56 -4.70 2.27 17.24
CA VAL A 56 -3.85 3.17 16.44
C VAL A 56 -4.65 4.39 15.96
N LEU A 57 -5.88 4.18 15.48
CA LEU A 57 -6.78 5.27 15.07
C LEU A 57 -7.15 6.21 16.23
N GLY A 58 -7.36 5.67 17.44
CA GLY A 58 -7.64 6.48 18.63
C GLY A 58 -6.46 7.37 19.06
N VAL A 59 -5.23 6.89 18.87
CA VAL A 59 -4.01 7.68 19.16
C VAL A 59 -3.80 8.79 18.13
N ARG A 60 -4.13 8.54 16.84
CA ARG A 60 -4.05 9.56 15.78
C ARG A 60 -5.07 10.69 15.99
N ALA A 61 -6.31 10.37 16.39
CA ALA A 61 -7.33 11.37 16.72
C ALA A 61 -6.95 12.28 17.91
N ILE A 62 -6.19 11.76 18.89
CA ILE A 62 -5.67 12.56 20.02
C ILE A 62 -4.57 13.52 19.56
N ARG A 63 -3.74 13.12 18.58
CA ARG A 63 -2.74 14.02 17.98
C ARG A 63 -3.36 15.14 17.14
N ALA A 64 -4.51 14.91 16.53
CA ALA A 64 -5.25 15.91 15.75
C ALA A 64 -6.03 16.94 16.60
N GLY A 65 -5.94 16.89 17.94
CA GLY A 65 -6.64 17.83 18.83
C GLY A 65 -8.12 17.52 19.08
N GLU A 66 -8.66 16.44 18.52
CA GLU A 66 -10.04 15.99 18.73
C GLU A 66 -10.21 15.08 19.96
N TYR A 67 -9.86 15.60 21.13
CA TYR A 67 -9.81 14.84 22.39
C TYR A 67 -11.10 14.09 22.73
N ASN A 68 -12.27 14.68 22.48
CA ASN A 68 -13.57 14.07 22.82
C ASN A 68 -13.89 12.85 21.95
N ARG A 69 -13.45 12.86 20.68
CA ARG A 69 -13.71 11.77 19.73
C ARG A 69 -12.73 10.61 19.96
N GLY A 70 -11.45 10.93 20.16
CA GLY A 70 -10.41 9.93 20.50
C GLY A 70 -10.68 9.16 21.79
N LEU A 71 -11.13 9.84 22.86
CA LEU A 71 -11.46 9.19 24.15
C LEU A 71 -12.62 8.20 24.03
N SER A 72 -13.65 8.54 23.24
CA SER A 72 -14.81 7.67 23.05
C SER A 72 -14.44 6.37 22.32
N GLN A 73 -13.57 6.45 21.32
CA GLN A 73 -13.10 5.28 20.56
C GLN A 73 -12.15 4.41 21.38
N LEU A 74 -11.28 5.02 22.20
CA LEU A 74 -10.39 4.30 23.10
C LEU A 74 -11.17 3.52 24.18
N ALA A 75 -12.22 4.11 24.74
CA ALA A 75 -13.10 3.45 25.70
C ALA A 75 -13.81 2.21 25.10
N VAL A 76 -14.29 2.32 23.85
CA VAL A 76 -14.91 1.18 23.12
C VAL A 76 -13.87 0.10 22.82
N GLY A 77 -12.67 0.47 22.38
CA GLY A 77 -11.57 -0.46 22.14
C GLY A 77 -11.14 -1.22 23.39
N MET A 78 -11.00 -0.51 24.52
CA MET A 78 -10.66 -1.12 25.82
C MET A 78 -11.75 -2.09 26.30
N LEU A 79 -13.02 -1.75 26.13
CA LEU A 79 -14.14 -2.62 26.47
C LEU A 79 -14.10 -3.94 25.67
N LEU A 80 -13.87 -3.86 24.36
CA LEU A 80 -13.77 -5.04 23.49
C LEU A 80 -12.56 -5.92 23.84
N ALA A 81 -11.41 -5.31 24.16
CA ALA A 81 -10.23 -6.04 24.61
C ALA A 81 -10.49 -6.82 25.92
N THR A 82 -11.24 -6.24 26.87
CA THR A 82 -11.60 -6.94 28.12
C THR A 82 -12.56 -8.12 27.90
N LEU A 83 -13.48 -8.01 26.93
CA LEU A 83 -14.38 -9.11 26.55
C LEU A 83 -13.65 -10.27 25.89
N ALA A 84 -12.65 -9.99 25.04
CA ALA A 84 -11.85 -11.02 24.36
C ALA A 84 -10.99 -11.85 25.33
N VAL A 85 -10.43 -11.21 26.38
CA VAL A 85 -9.63 -11.92 27.40
C VAL A 85 -10.51 -12.82 28.28
N GLY A 86 -11.80 -12.51 28.44
CA GLY A 86 -12.74 -13.29 29.25
C GLY A 86 -13.12 -14.65 28.64
N GLN A 87 -13.13 -14.78 27.31
CA GLN A 87 -13.54 -16.03 26.64
C GLN A 87 -12.48 -17.14 26.71
N ARG A 88 -11.21 -16.83 27.01
CA ARG A 88 -10.13 -17.82 27.03
C ARG A 88 -10.11 -18.72 28.28
N ARG A 89 -11.00 -18.52 29.25
CA ARG A 89 -11.03 -19.28 30.52
C ARG A 89 -12.26 -20.17 30.72
N GLY A 90 -13.05 -20.42 29.67
CA GLY A 90 -14.36 -21.09 29.79
C GLY A 90 -14.52 -22.49 29.20
N ASP A 91 -13.51 -23.11 28.58
CA ASP A 91 -13.66 -24.42 27.92
C ASP A 91 -12.92 -25.54 28.66
N GLU A 92 -13.33 -25.79 29.90
CA GLU A 92 -12.88 -26.97 30.66
C GLU A 92 -14.05 -27.52 31.48
N GLU A 93 -15.07 -28.13 30.85
CA GLU A 93 -15.88 -29.19 31.48
C GLU A 93 -16.81 -29.96 30.52
N THR A 94 -16.59 -31.27 30.49
CA THR A 94 -17.60 -32.35 30.39
C THR A 94 -18.24 -32.68 29.03
N GLN A 95 -17.76 -33.75 28.38
CA GLN A 95 -18.67 -34.75 27.80
C GLN A 95 -18.08 -36.17 27.75
N SER A 96 -18.61 -37.02 28.61
CA SER A 96 -18.40 -38.48 28.65
C SER A 96 -19.23 -39.20 27.57
N ASP A 97 -18.71 -40.36 27.15
CA ASP A 97 -19.35 -41.56 26.57
C ASP A 97 -20.80 -41.45 26.07
N ASP A 98 -21.04 -41.82 24.79
CA ASP A 98 -21.88 -43.00 24.52
C ASP A 98 -21.83 -43.54 23.07
N THR A 99 -21.90 -44.87 22.98
CA THR A 99 -22.38 -45.72 21.87
C THR A 99 -21.62 -45.89 20.55
N ARG A 100 -20.86 -47.00 20.51
CA ARG A 100 -20.70 -47.91 19.36
C ARG A 100 -22.05 -48.57 18.98
N ARG A 101 -22.48 -48.53 17.70
CA ARG A 101 -22.96 -49.72 16.95
C ARG A 101 -23.25 -49.48 15.44
N ALA A 102 -22.62 -50.33 14.63
CA ALA A 102 -23.06 -50.97 13.37
C ALA A 102 -23.32 -50.17 12.06
N SER A 103 -22.43 -50.43 11.09
CA SER A 103 -22.56 -50.49 9.61
C SER A 103 -23.84 -51.22 9.10
N PRO A 104 -24.27 -51.18 7.80
CA PRO A 104 -23.41 -51.08 6.60
C PRO A 104 -23.95 -50.40 5.30
N GLY A 105 -23.00 -50.14 4.38
CA GLY A 105 -23.19 -50.37 2.94
C GLY A 105 -23.41 -49.15 2.04
N THR A 106 -22.46 -48.87 1.14
CA THR A 106 -22.64 -48.96 -0.33
C THR A 106 -21.37 -48.47 -1.03
N SER A 107 -20.84 -49.35 -1.87
CA SER A 107 -19.63 -49.22 -2.69
C SER A 107 -19.82 -48.24 -3.86
N ILE A 108 -18.84 -47.36 -4.08
CA ILE A 108 -18.59 -46.77 -5.41
C ILE A 108 -17.09 -46.90 -5.71
N SER A 109 -16.80 -47.65 -6.77
CA SER A 109 -15.48 -47.88 -7.34
C SER A 109 -14.88 -46.60 -7.89
N VAL A 110 -13.66 -46.27 -7.47
CA VAL A 110 -12.78 -45.29 -8.14
C VAL A 110 -11.52 -46.04 -8.56
N GLY A 111 -11.23 -45.94 -9.85
CA GLY A 111 -10.24 -46.75 -10.55
C GLY A 111 -8.80 -46.56 -10.08
N GLU A 112 -8.12 -47.69 -10.03
CA GLU A 112 -6.67 -47.82 -9.97
C GLU A 112 -5.98 -47.03 -11.09
N ARG A 113 -5.04 -46.16 -10.71
CA ARG A 113 -3.79 -45.99 -11.47
C ARG A 113 -2.63 -45.94 -10.50
N SER A 114 -1.97 -47.09 -10.40
CA SER A 114 -0.63 -47.26 -9.90
C SER A 114 0.34 -46.38 -10.69
N HIS A 115 1.13 -45.55 -10.01
CA HIS A 115 2.50 -45.31 -10.44
C HIS A 115 3.38 -45.19 -9.21
N GLU A 116 4.06 -46.29 -8.96
CA GLU A 116 5.08 -46.50 -7.93
C GLU A 116 6.44 -46.27 -8.59
N THR A 117 7.25 -45.37 -8.01
CA THR A 117 8.71 -45.26 -8.19
C THR A 117 9.14 -44.28 -7.09
N ASP A 118 9.45 -44.74 -5.88
CA ASP A 118 10.73 -45.33 -5.44
C ASP A 118 11.96 -44.57 -5.92
N ALA A 119 12.56 -43.77 -5.01
CA ALA A 119 14.00 -43.76 -4.73
C ALA A 119 14.41 -42.58 -3.81
N GLY A 120 15.03 -42.91 -2.66
CA GLY A 120 16.03 -42.10 -1.96
C GLY A 120 15.48 -41.02 -1.01
N GLY A 121 15.56 -41.12 0.33
CA GLY A 121 16.54 -41.83 1.13
C GLY A 121 17.77 -40.96 1.43
N ALA A 122 17.62 -39.90 2.23
CA ALA A 122 18.70 -39.29 3.00
C ALA A 122 18.14 -38.42 4.15
N PRO A 123 18.29 -38.83 5.43
CA PRO A 123 18.21 -37.90 6.55
C PRO A 123 19.60 -37.30 6.80
N ALA A 124 19.74 -35.99 6.62
CA ALA A 124 20.85 -35.24 7.19
C ALA A 124 20.31 -34.47 8.40
N GLU A 125 20.45 -35.12 9.56
CA GLU A 125 20.39 -34.46 10.85
C GLU A 125 21.52 -33.41 10.89
N THR A 126 21.17 -32.16 11.16
CA THR A 126 22.14 -31.16 11.59
C THR A 126 21.54 -30.46 12.81
N GLU A 127 21.58 -31.19 13.92
CA GLU A 127 21.67 -30.60 15.25
C GLU A 127 23.03 -29.91 15.37
N GLY A 128 23.04 -28.61 15.65
CA GLY A 128 24.31 -27.91 15.76
C GLY A 128 24.17 -26.43 16.06
N ALA A 129 24.37 -26.12 17.33
CA ALA A 129 25.06 -24.93 17.83
C ALA A 129 24.24 -23.66 18.10
N SER A 130 24.07 -23.49 19.40
CA SER A 130 24.54 -22.32 20.16
C SER A 130 23.64 -21.10 20.20
N ALA A 131 22.88 -21.07 21.31
CA ALA A 131 22.61 -19.87 22.06
C ALA A 131 23.92 -19.12 22.35
N ASP A 132 24.06 -17.92 21.78
CA ASP A 132 25.01 -16.93 22.26
C ASP A 132 24.19 -15.73 22.74
N ALA A 133 24.25 -15.50 24.05
CA ALA A 133 23.56 -14.44 24.75
C ALA A 133 24.44 -13.18 24.71
N PRO A 134 23.93 -12.01 24.30
CA PRO A 134 24.67 -10.78 24.51
C PRO A 134 24.65 -10.40 25.99
N THR A 135 25.84 -10.57 26.58
CA THR A 135 26.42 -9.93 27.76
C THR A 135 25.75 -8.63 28.19
N ALA A 136 25.26 -8.65 29.43
CA ALA A 136 25.04 -7.46 30.25
C ALA A 136 26.39 -6.76 30.50
N GLY A 137 26.50 -5.51 30.10
CA GLY A 137 27.70 -4.71 30.31
C GLY A 137 27.39 -3.22 30.29
N ASP A 138 27.64 -2.60 31.44
CA ASP A 138 27.95 -1.19 31.63
C ASP A 138 26.80 -0.20 31.84
N THR A 139 26.27 -0.22 33.06
CA THR A 139 25.60 0.91 33.70
C THR A 139 26.65 1.98 34.01
N VAL A 140 26.77 3.00 33.16
CA VAL A 140 27.56 4.20 33.47
C VAL A 140 26.74 5.09 34.42
N GLU A 141 27.13 5.06 35.69
CA GLU A 141 26.70 5.97 36.74
C GLU A 141 27.17 7.39 36.37
N THR A 142 26.23 8.19 35.85
CA THR A 142 26.52 9.59 35.49
C THR A 142 26.25 10.46 36.72
N GLU A 143 27.33 11.02 37.27
CA GLU A 143 27.28 11.93 38.43
C GLU A 143 26.39 13.16 38.15
N PRO A 144 25.56 13.60 39.11
CA PRO A 144 24.83 14.85 39.00
C PRO A 144 25.81 16.01 39.19
N THR A 145 26.15 16.70 38.10
CA THR A 145 26.83 18.00 38.17
C THR A 145 25.79 19.07 38.51
N GLU A 146 25.64 19.35 39.80
CA GLU A 146 25.07 20.62 40.29
C GLU A 146 25.99 21.77 39.85
N THR A 147 25.65 22.44 38.75
CA THR A 147 26.18 23.77 38.45
C THR A 147 25.10 24.80 38.77
N ASP A 148 25.18 25.29 40.00
CA ASP A 148 24.63 26.57 40.42
C ASP A 148 25.43 27.68 39.72
N ALA A 149 24.80 28.33 38.74
CA ALA A 149 25.31 29.57 38.15
C ALA A 149 24.13 30.47 37.78
N ARG A 150 23.63 31.14 38.81
CA ARG A 150 22.76 32.31 38.73
C ARG A 150 23.41 33.44 37.91
N GLY A 151 22.77 33.80 36.79
CA GLY A 151 22.88 35.10 36.08
C GLY A 151 23.34 35.01 34.62
N PRO A 152 23.07 36.00 33.74
CA PRO A 152 22.23 37.20 33.84
C PRO A 152 20.94 37.13 32.98
N GLU A 153 19.96 37.96 33.30
CA GLU A 153 18.77 38.20 32.48
C GLU A 153 19.18 38.82 31.13
N ALA A 154 19.44 37.97 30.14
CA ALA A 154 19.53 38.38 28.75
C ALA A 154 18.10 38.58 28.23
N VAL A 155 17.78 39.83 27.92
CA VAL A 155 16.62 40.21 27.12
C VAL A 155 16.70 39.44 25.81
N VAL A 156 15.96 38.34 25.70
CA VAL A 156 15.83 37.56 24.45
C VAL A 156 14.95 38.38 23.53
N GLU A 157 15.59 39.26 22.77
CA GLU A 157 15.01 39.91 21.61
C GLU A 157 14.52 38.80 20.68
N GLY A 158 13.20 38.73 20.51
CA GLY A 158 12.50 37.61 19.90
C GLY A 158 13.02 37.34 18.49
N ALA A 159 13.94 36.38 18.38
CA ALA A 159 14.24 35.70 17.14
C ALA A 159 12.94 35.02 16.71
N GLN A 160 12.19 35.70 15.86
CA GLN A 160 11.12 35.09 15.09
C GLN A 160 11.79 33.95 14.32
N THR A 161 11.64 32.72 14.83
CA THR A 161 11.99 31.53 14.07
C THR A 161 11.22 31.70 12.76
N PRO A 162 11.92 31.76 11.60
CA PRO A 162 11.22 31.87 10.33
C PRO A 162 10.20 30.74 10.32
N SER A 163 8.92 31.11 10.25
CA SER A 163 7.83 30.16 10.15
C SER A 163 8.15 29.31 8.93
N GLU A 164 8.59 28.07 9.16
CA GLU A 164 8.90 27.11 8.12
C GLU A 164 7.62 26.99 7.30
N ALA A 165 7.63 27.53 6.08
CA ALA A 165 6.46 27.51 5.23
C ALA A 165 6.08 26.05 5.03
N ALA A 166 4.82 25.72 5.27
CA ALA A 166 4.33 24.35 5.05
C ALA A 166 4.71 23.92 3.62
N PRO A 167 5.13 22.65 3.43
CA PRO A 167 5.52 22.17 2.11
C PRO A 167 4.37 22.36 1.14
N THR A 168 4.62 23.10 0.06
CA THR A 168 3.63 23.33 -0.99
C THR A 168 3.56 22.09 -1.87
N HIS A 169 2.40 21.45 -1.85
CA HIS A 169 2.12 20.30 -2.71
C HIS A 169 1.54 20.77 -4.05
N GLU A 170 1.91 20.09 -5.13
CA GLU A 170 1.44 20.34 -6.48
C GLU A 170 0.73 19.09 -7.03
N ARG A 171 -0.51 19.26 -7.50
CA ARG A 171 -1.29 18.21 -8.16
C ARG A 171 -0.80 18.02 -9.60
N LEU A 172 -0.36 16.81 -9.93
CA LEU A 172 0.14 16.43 -11.26
C LEU A 172 -0.96 15.88 -12.17
N GLY A 173 -2.05 15.37 -11.58
CA GLY A 173 -3.21 14.87 -12.30
C GLY A 173 -3.99 13.85 -11.48
N GLU A 174 -5.04 13.31 -12.08
CA GLU A 174 -5.90 12.28 -11.52
C GLU A 174 -6.17 11.21 -12.57
N ALA A 175 -6.43 9.99 -12.11
CA ALA A 175 -6.87 8.92 -12.98
C ALA A 175 -7.70 7.87 -12.23
N ALA A 176 -8.69 7.33 -12.92
CA ALA A 176 -9.55 6.28 -12.39
C ALA A 176 -8.77 4.96 -12.28
N PHE A 177 -8.85 4.34 -11.10
CA PHE A 177 -8.30 3.02 -10.80
C PHE A 177 -9.17 1.89 -11.38
N ASP A 178 -8.56 0.86 -11.98
CA ASP A 178 -9.25 -0.38 -12.38
C ASP A 178 -8.93 -1.54 -11.43
N GLU A 179 -9.90 -1.93 -10.61
CA GLU A 179 -9.81 -3.06 -9.68
C GLU A 179 -9.58 -4.42 -10.38
N HIS A 180 -9.93 -4.58 -11.66
CA HIS A 180 -9.79 -5.88 -12.32
C HIS A 180 -8.33 -6.19 -12.68
N SER A 181 -7.58 -5.18 -13.09
CA SER A 181 -6.16 -5.30 -13.39
C SER A 181 -5.26 -4.75 -12.28
N ASN A 182 -5.83 -4.10 -11.27
CA ASN A 182 -5.12 -3.33 -10.26
C ASN A 182 -4.22 -2.27 -10.88
N GLU A 183 -4.71 -1.55 -11.89
CA GLU A 183 -3.90 -0.56 -12.63
C GLU A 183 -4.52 0.82 -12.58
N VAL A 184 -3.66 1.83 -12.69
CA VAL A 184 -4.06 3.23 -12.82
C VAL A 184 -3.22 3.89 -13.93
N PRO A 185 -3.84 4.63 -14.85
CA PRO A 185 -3.10 5.45 -15.81
C PRO A 185 -2.30 6.55 -15.11
N VAL A 186 -0.99 6.63 -15.37
CA VAL A 186 -0.15 7.67 -14.79
C VAL A 186 -0.30 8.99 -15.58
N PRO A 187 -0.57 10.14 -14.94
CA PRO A 187 -0.66 11.43 -15.62
C PRO A 187 0.62 11.79 -16.38
N GLN A 188 0.48 12.37 -17.58
CA GLN A 188 1.61 12.75 -18.44
C GLN A 188 2.61 13.67 -17.72
N GLN A 189 2.12 14.58 -16.88
CA GLN A 189 2.92 15.53 -16.11
C GLN A 189 3.97 14.83 -15.22
N VAL A 190 3.68 13.62 -14.73
CA VAL A 190 4.62 12.82 -13.91
C VAL A 190 5.87 12.45 -14.73
N PHE A 191 5.69 12.10 -16.01
CA PHE A 191 6.78 11.79 -16.92
C PHE A 191 7.49 13.04 -17.44
N ASP A 192 6.75 14.12 -17.69
CA ASP A 192 7.32 15.39 -18.13
C ASP A 192 8.27 15.99 -17.09
N LEU A 193 8.04 15.67 -15.80
CA LEU A 193 8.91 16.04 -14.67
C LEU A 193 9.97 14.97 -14.34
N GLU A 194 10.07 13.90 -15.13
CA GLU A 194 10.99 12.77 -14.92
C GLU A 194 10.86 12.10 -13.53
N LEU A 195 9.68 12.18 -12.90
CA LEU A 195 9.44 11.55 -11.61
C LEU A 195 9.24 10.05 -11.75
N LEU A 196 8.71 9.58 -12.89
CA LEU A 196 8.65 8.17 -13.26
C LEU A 196 9.12 7.99 -14.70
N THR A 197 9.48 6.75 -15.08
CA THR A 197 9.96 6.42 -16.43
C THR A 197 9.15 5.25 -17.00
N LEU A 198 8.82 5.30 -18.29
CA LEU A 198 8.15 4.21 -19.00
C LEU A 198 9.03 2.95 -19.06
N GLY A 199 8.41 1.77 -18.94
CA GLY A 199 9.11 0.48 -18.95
C GLY A 199 10.06 0.29 -17.76
N SER A 200 9.92 1.08 -16.70
CA SER A 200 10.76 1.01 -15.50
C SER A 200 9.99 0.45 -14.30
N GLU A 201 10.74 -0.06 -13.34
CA GLU A 201 10.19 -0.53 -12.07
C GLU A 201 9.83 0.67 -11.19
N ALA A 202 8.63 0.64 -10.63
CA ALA A 202 8.11 1.58 -9.64
C ALA A 202 8.13 0.91 -8.26
N VAL A 203 8.87 1.49 -7.34
CA VAL A 203 9.01 1.08 -5.94
C VAL A 203 7.97 1.80 -5.11
N TRP A 204 7.22 1.03 -4.31
CA TRP A 204 6.15 1.53 -3.44
C TRP A 204 6.58 1.56 -1.98
N GLY A 205 6.29 2.67 -1.33
CA GLY A 205 6.48 2.87 0.09
C GLY A 205 5.22 3.43 0.75
N VAL A 206 5.06 3.14 2.04
CA VAL A 206 4.05 3.76 2.90
C VAL A 206 4.77 4.54 3.98
N ARG A 207 4.52 5.85 4.05
CA ARG A 207 5.04 6.72 5.10
C ARG A 207 4.18 6.59 6.36
N GLU A 208 4.80 6.18 7.46
CA GLU A 208 4.10 5.82 8.71
C GLU A 208 3.62 7.04 9.51
N SER A 209 4.21 8.21 9.28
CA SER A 209 3.87 9.44 10.02
C SER A 209 2.49 9.98 9.66
N ASP A 210 2.09 9.84 8.39
CA ASP A 210 0.86 10.38 7.85
C ASP A 210 0.05 9.39 7.00
N ASP A 211 0.48 8.13 6.89
CA ASP A 211 -0.12 7.07 6.06
C ASP A 211 -0.03 7.33 4.54
N ALA A 212 0.84 8.24 4.10
CA ALA A 212 1.01 8.58 2.68
C ALA A 212 1.61 7.42 1.88
N VAL A 213 1.05 7.15 0.69
CA VAL A 213 1.61 6.18 -0.26
C VAL A 213 2.52 6.91 -1.23
N LEU A 214 3.77 6.48 -1.28
CA LEU A 214 4.82 7.04 -2.12
C LEU A 214 5.20 6.03 -3.21
N VAL A 215 5.46 6.54 -4.42
CA VAL A 215 6.00 5.76 -5.53
C VAL A 215 7.25 6.45 -6.07
N SER A 216 8.27 5.66 -6.40
CA SER A 216 9.56 6.15 -6.90
C SER A 216 10.17 5.17 -7.90
N PRO A 217 10.93 5.63 -8.92
CA PRO A 217 11.72 4.73 -9.75
C PRO A 217 13.03 4.30 -9.06
N LEU A 218 13.32 4.85 -7.87
CA LEU A 218 14.51 4.59 -7.09
C LEU A 218 14.14 3.82 -5.82
N PHE A 219 14.90 2.78 -5.51
CA PHE A 219 14.68 1.99 -4.28
C PHE A 219 15.21 2.70 -3.03
N ASP A 220 16.38 3.35 -3.13
CA ASP A 220 17.07 3.96 -1.99
C ASP A 220 16.21 5.01 -1.26
N PRO A 221 15.51 5.94 -1.93
CA PRO A 221 14.68 6.94 -1.23
C PRO A 221 13.50 6.36 -0.44
N ILE A 222 13.06 5.15 -0.78
CA ILE A 222 12.01 4.43 -0.05
C ILE A 222 12.61 3.64 1.12
N GLN A 223 13.81 3.07 0.96
CA GLN A 223 14.46 2.24 1.98
C GLN A 223 15.20 3.06 3.05
N GLU A 224 15.87 4.14 2.67
CA GLU A 224 16.76 4.90 3.56
C GLU A 224 15.98 5.81 4.52
N ARG A 225 14.74 6.17 4.19
CA ARG A 225 13.87 6.98 5.05
C ARG A 225 13.33 6.15 6.19
N SER A 226 13.64 6.56 7.42
CA SER A 226 13.24 5.83 8.63
C SER A 226 11.73 5.80 8.88
N ASP A 227 10.98 6.72 8.26
CA ASP A 227 9.53 6.83 8.36
C ASP A 227 8.79 6.22 7.17
N VAL A 228 9.48 5.61 6.21
CA VAL A 228 8.88 4.98 5.03
C VAL A 228 9.13 3.47 5.07
N ARG A 229 8.04 2.71 4.98
CA ARG A 229 8.07 1.26 4.91
C ARG A 229 7.90 0.83 3.46
N TYR A 230 8.88 0.13 2.91
CA TYR A 230 8.74 -0.54 1.60
C TYR A 230 7.62 -1.57 1.64
N VAL A 231 6.74 -1.55 0.65
CA VAL A 231 5.60 -2.49 0.55
C VAL A 231 5.61 -3.35 -0.71
N GLY A 232 6.27 -2.92 -1.78
CA GLY A 232 6.37 -3.73 -3.00
C GLY A 232 6.94 -2.95 -4.17
N SER A 233 7.08 -3.62 -5.32
CA SER A 233 7.42 -2.99 -6.59
C SER A 233 6.47 -3.47 -7.68
N SER A 234 6.29 -2.63 -8.70
CA SER A 234 5.54 -2.94 -9.92
C SER A 234 6.24 -2.35 -11.14
N GLU A 235 5.73 -2.64 -12.33
CA GLU A 235 6.26 -2.09 -13.59
C GLU A 235 5.30 -1.02 -14.12
N ILE A 236 5.87 0.00 -14.77
CA ILE A 236 5.11 0.95 -15.59
C ILE A 236 5.22 0.48 -17.04
N ASP A 237 4.12 0.09 -17.64
CA ASP A 237 4.13 -0.38 -19.03
C ASP A 237 4.33 0.75 -20.05
N ASP A 238 4.43 0.40 -21.33
CA ASP A 238 4.58 1.37 -22.43
C ASP A 238 3.34 2.26 -22.64
N GLU A 239 2.19 1.89 -22.07
CA GLU A 239 0.91 2.61 -22.14
C GLU A 239 0.71 3.57 -20.96
N ARG A 240 1.71 3.70 -20.06
CA ARG A 240 1.68 4.47 -18.80
C ARG A 240 0.72 3.88 -17.76
N MET A 241 0.42 2.59 -17.82
CA MET A 241 -0.33 1.92 -16.77
C MET A 241 0.63 1.54 -15.65
N LEU A 242 0.27 1.95 -14.43
CA LEU A 242 0.99 1.62 -13.22
C LEU A 242 0.18 0.60 -12.42
N SER A 243 0.72 -0.60 -12.24
CA SER A 243 0.06 -1.60 -11.38
C SER A 243 0.24 -1.23 -9.91
N VAL A 244 -0.85 -1.21 -9.16
CA VAL A 244 -0.91 -0.92 -7.73
C VAL A 244 -0.83 -2.24 -6.96
N PRO A 245 0.17 -2.45 -6.10
CA PRO A 245 0.26 -3.66 -5.28
C PRO A 245 -0.94 -3.81 -4.34
N ASP A 246 -1.44 -5.04 -4.15
CA ASP A 246 -2.59 -5.32 -3.27
C ASP A 246 -2.39 -4.76 -1.84
N VAL A 247 -1.16 -4.81 -1.33
CA VAL A 247 -0.80 -4.27 0.00
C VAL A 247 -1.02 -2.76 0.13
N VAL A 248 -0.96 -2.01 -0.98
CA VAL A 248 -1.25 -0.57 -1.01
C VAL A 248 -2.76 -0.35 -0.92
N ILE A 249 -3.55 -1.15 -1.64
CA ILE A 249 -5.01 -1.12 -1.58
C ILE A 249 -5.50 -1.46 -0.17
N ASP A 250 -4.98 -2.55 0.41
CA ASP A 250 -5.26 -2.96 1.78
C ASP A 250 -4.85 -1.89 2.80
N HIS A 251 -3.75 -1.16 2.55
CA HIS A 251 -3.30 -0.05 3.39
C HIS A 251 -4.29 1.11 3.36
N TRP A 252 -4.77 1.53 2.19
CA TRP A 252 -5.81 2.56 2.07
C TRP A 252 -7.11 2.15 2.78
N ASP A 253 -7.54 0.91 2.61
CA ASP A 253 -8.70 0.37 3.32
C ASP A 253 -8.53 0.41 4.84
N ALA A 254 -7.34 0.05 5.33
CA ALA A 254 -7.02 0.11 6.76
C ALA A 254 -6.97 1.56 7.29
N ALA A 255 -6.37 2.49 6.55
CA ALA A 255 -6.21 3.89 6.94
C ALA A 255 -7.57 4.61 7.06
N ALA A 256 -8.58 4.22 6.28
CA ALA A 256 -9.96 4.70 6.43
C ALA A 256 -10.71 4.17 7.66
N GLY A 257 -10.09 3.30 8.46
CA GLY A 257 -10.78 2.57 9.54
C GLY A 257 -11.45 1.27 9.09
N GLY A 258 -11.07 0.74 7.93
CA GLY A 258 -11.60 -0.48 7.33
C GLY A 258 -12.71 -0.23 6.32
N GLY A 259 -12.99 -1.26 5.51
CA GLY A 259 -13.92 -1.20 4.37
C GLY A 259 -13.18 -0.86 3.08
N ARG A 260 -13.80 -1.20 1.93
CA ARG A 260 -13.23 -0.92 0.61
C ARG A 260 -13.44 0.53 0.24
N ILE A 261 -12.35 1.29 0.20
CA ILE A 261 -12.36 2.71 -0.14
C ILE A 261 -11.97 2.88 -1.59
N VAL A 262 -11.01 2.06 -2.04
CA VAL A 262 -10.55 2.05 -3.42
C VAL A 262 -11.24 0.91 -4.13
N THR A 263 -12.09 1.27 -5.08
CA THR A 263 -12.84 0.36 -5.95
C THR A 263 -12.66 0.78 -7.40
N SER A 264 -13.05 -0.07 -8.35
CA SER A 264 -13.03 0.30 -9.78
C SER A 264 -13.75 1.64 -10.02
N GLY A 265 -13.08 2.57 -10.68
CA GLY A 265 -13.57 3.93 -10.94
C GLY A 265 -13.25 4.95 -9.85
N THR A 266 -12.56 4.57 -8.77
CA THR A 266 -12.06 5.53 -7.77
C THR A 266 -10.93 6.35 -8.38
N ASP A 267 -11.03 7.67 -8.34
CA ASP A 267 -9.97 8.54 -8.83
C ASP A 267 -8.80 8.59 -7.84
N LEU A 268 -7.61 8.28 -8.33
CA LEU A 268 -6.35 8.43 -7.63
C LEU A 268 -5.65 9.69 -8.12
N VAL A 269 -5.28 10.55 -7.18
CA VAL A 269 -4.61 11.81 -7.42
C VAL A 269 -3.11 11.64 -7.21
N PHE A 270 -2.33 12.14 -8.17
CA PHE A 270 -0.88 12.15 -8.14
C PHE A 270 -0.40 13.53 -7.70
N VAL A 271 0.35 13.57 -6.60
CA VAL A 271 0.81 14.80 -5.96
C VAL A 271 2.33 14.74 -5.80
N THR A 272 2.99 15.89 -5.90
CA THR A 272 4.41 16.02 -5.60
C THR A 272 4.68 17.28 -4.77
N SER A 273 5.88 17.43 -4.25
CA SER A 273 6.37 18.62 -3.54
C SER A 273 7.85 18.79 -3.85
N ASP A 274 8.47 19.90 -3.48
CA ASP A 274 9.89 20.10 -3.75
C ASP A 274 10.80 19.06 -3.07
N GLU A 275 10.40 18.58 -1.88
CA GLU A 275 11.08 17.49 -1.19
C GLU A 275 10.93 16.18 -1.99
N LEU A 276 9.69 15.81 -2.36
CA LEU A 276 9.42 14.58 -3.11
C LEU A 276 10.13 14.59 -4.47
N ARG A 277 10.16 15.74 -5.16
CA ARG A 277 10.86 15.89 -6.46
C ARG A 277 12.36 15.62 -6.35
N THR A 278 12.98 16.05 -5.25
CA THR A 278 14.41 15.83 -5.01
C THR A 278 14.74 14.33 -5.02
N ASP A 279 13.84 13.52 -4.49
CA ASP A 279 13.95 12.07 -4.39
C ASP A 279 13.26 11.32 -5.54
N ARG A 280 12.75 12.03 -6.56
CA ARG A 280 11.93 11.48 -7.66
C ARG A 280 10.77 10.64 -7.13
N GLN A 281 10.02 11.20 -6.20
CA GLN A 281 8.87 10.58 -5.57
C GLN A 281 7.58 11.27 -6.02
N VAL A 282 6.53 10.45 -6.11
CA VAL A 282 5.14 10.90 -6.28
C VAL A 282 4.33 10.32 -5.15
N GLN A 283 3.50 11.13 -4.53
CA GLN A 283 2.51 10.68 -3.57
C GLN A 283 1.21 10.36 -4.31
N VAL A 284 0.65 9.18 -4.06
CA VAL A 284 -0.59 8.70 -4.69
C VAL A 284 -1.68 8.61 -3.63
N VAL A 285 -2.79 9.32 -3.83
CA VAL A 285 -3.83 9.50 -2.81
C VAL A 285 -5.21 9.36 -3.43
N PRO A 286 -6.15 8.60 -2.81
CA PRO A 286 -7.54 8.61 -3.23
C PRO A 286 -8.12 10.04 -3.17
N GLU A 287 -8.88 10.44 -4.19
CA GLU A 287 -9.37 11.83 -4.34
C GLU A 287 -10.01 12.39 -3.06
N GLN A 288 -10.81 11.59 -2.37
CA GLN A 288 -11.49 11.98 -1.12
C GLN A 288 -10.57 12.39 0.05
N TRP A 289 -9.26 12.18 -0.07
CA TRP A 289 -8.25 12.57 0.93
C TRP A 289 -7.29 13.66 0.43
N VAL A 290 -7.50 14.17 -0.78
CA VAL A 290 -6.57 15.13 -1.38
C VAL A 290 -6.52 16.43 -0.59
N ASP A 291 -7.66 16.92 -0.10
CA ASP A 291 -7.76 18.19 0.64
C ASP A 291 -6.96 18.15 1.96
N ASP A 292 -6.99 17.00 2.65
CA ASP A 292 -6.22 16.75 3.87
C ASP A 292 -4.71 16.79 3.60
N VAL A 293 -4.26 16.31 2.43
CA VAL A 293 -2.85 16.26 2.03
C VAL A 293 -2.35 17.61 1.52
N LEU A 294 -3.16 18.33 0.76
CA LEU A 294 -2.81 19.66 0.25
C LEU A 294 -2.84 20.73 1.35
N GLY A 295 -3.38 20.42 2.52
CA GLY A 295 -3.53 21.36 3.62
C GLY A 295 -4.54 22.46 3.30
N GLU A 296 -5.44 22.20 2.35
CA GLU A 296 -6.57 23.08 1.99
C GLU A 296 -7.69 22.88 3.03
N ALA A 297 -7.38 23.11 4.30
CA ALA A 297 -8.40 23.18 5.33
C ALA A 297 -9.23 24.45 5.07
N GLU A 298 -10.52 24.26 4.79
CA GLU A 298 -11.52 25.32 4.53
C GLU A 298 -11.33 26.53 5.49
N GLU A 299 -10.86 27.68 4.97
CA GLU A 299 -10.85 28.97 5.68
C GLU A 299 -12.26 29.55 5.86
#